data_AF-A0A256BK78-F1
#
_entry.id   AF-A0A256BK78-F1
#
_cell.length_a   1.000
_cell.length_b   1.000
_cell.length_c   1.000
_cell.angle_alpha   90.00
_cell.angle_beta   90.00
_cell.angle_gamma   90.00
#
_symmetry.space_group_name_H-M   'P 1'
#
loop_
_entity.id
_entity.type
_entity.pdbx_description
1 polymer ?
#
loop_
_entity_poly.entity_id
_entity_poly.type
_entity_poly.pdbx_seq_one_letter_code
_entity_poly.pdbx_strand_id
1 'polypeptide(L)'
;MPRIKLEPLGITINVSAKNRLWRSLKHAKVELVATCQGQGTCGTCALRVFEGANCLSPMQTLEQITLKNTRRDLSLYRLTCQASVLEDGVVFYLDNKADKKLAQIFERLKNRIAPRNIYHPITNELLVQEGNLITQEILERLLSDS
;
A
#
# COMPACT_ATOMS: atom_id res chain seq x y z
N MET A 1 11.50 -6.13 -9.65
CA MET A 1 10.68 -5.60 -8.52
C MET A 1 9.27 -5.53 -9.04
N PRO A 2 8.35 -6.38 -8.57
CA PRO A 2 6.99 -6.31 -9.04
C PRO A 2 6.29 -5.02 -8.60
N ARG A 3 5.30 -4.60 -9.37
CA ARG A 3 4.45 -3.43 -9.11
C ARG A 3 3.08 -3.84 -8.61
N ILE A 4 2.61 -3.12 -7.59
CA ILE A 4 1.24 -3.24 -7.10
C ILE A 4 0.52 -1.91 -7.16
N LYS A 5 -0.79 -1.96 -7.30
CA LYS A 5 -1.68 -0.80 -7.21
C LYS A 5 -2.43 -0.80 -5.89
N LEU A 6 -2.52 0.36 -5.25
CA LEU A 6 -3.27 0.59 -4.03
C LEU A 6 -4.50 1.46 -4.33
N GLU A 7 -5.68 0.85 -4.24
CA GLU A 7 -6.96 1.54 -4.36
C GLU A 7 -7.55 1.85 -2.99
N PRO A 8 -8.31 2.95 -2.81
CA PRO A 8 -8.73 3.92 -3.83
C PRO A 8 -7.70 5.06 -4.05
N LEU A 9 -6.46 4.91 -3.59
CA LEU A 9 -5.43 5.95 -3.76
C LEU A 9 -5.02 6.16 -5.22
N GLY A 10 -5.23 5.15 -6.06
CA GLY A 10 -4.75 5.12 -7.44
C GLY A 10 -3.23 5.00 -7.56
N ILE A 11 -2.51 4.75 -6.46
CA ILE A 11 -1.05 4.79 -6.41
C ILE A 11 -0.47 3.45 -6.82
N THR A 12 0.59 3.50 -7.63
CA THR A 12 1.41 2.32 -7.95
C THR A 12 2.72 2.40 -7.19
N ILE A 13 3.12 1.32 -6.52
CA ILE A 13 4.42 1.22 -5.86
C ILE A 13 5.18 -0.02 -6.33
N ASN A 14 6.52 0.11 -6.36
CA ASN A 14 7.41 -1.03 -6.55
C ASN A 14 7.58 -1.77 -5.21
N VAL A 15 7.48 -3.09 -5.24
CA VAL A 15 7.72 -3.93 -4.07
C VAL A 15 8.81 -4.97 -4.37
N SER A 16 9.47 -5.44 -3.31
CA SER A 16 10.49 -6.48 -3.46
C SER A 16 9.86 -7.86 -3.38
N ALA A 17 10.03 -8.67 -4.44
CA ALA A 17 9.59 -10.07 -4.44
C ALA A 17 10.29 -10.94 -3.39
N LYS A 18 11.48 -10.52 -2.94
CA LYS A 18 12.27 -11.22 -1.91
C LYS A 18 11.77 -10.95 -0.49
N ASN A 19 10.92 -9.94 -0.29
CA ASN A 19 10.43 -9.52 1.02
C ASN A 19 8.92 -9.72 1.16
N ARG A 20 8.48 -9.81 2.41
CA ARG A 20 7.04 -9.74 2.74
C ARG A 20 6.51 -8.36 2.36
N LEU A 21 5.31 -8.32 1.79
CA LEU A 21 4.64 -7.13 1.30
C LEU A 21 4.55 -6.02 2.37
N TRP A 22 4.27 -6.38 3.62
CA TRP A 22 4.21 -5.41 4.73
C TRP A 22 5.47 -4.58 4.89
N ARG A 23 6.66 -5.18 4.68
CA ARG A 23 7.92 -4.42 4.73
C ARG A 23 8.01 -3.43 3.57
N SER A 24 7.69 -3.87 2.36
CA SER A 24 7.70 -2.99 1.17
C SER A 24 6.70 -1.84 1.33
N LEU A 25 5.50 -2.09 1.86
CA LEU A 25 4.51 -1.06 2.17
C LEU A 25 5.03 -0.07 3.22
N LYS A 26 5.65 -0.56 4.29
CA LYS A 26 6.25 0.30 5.32
C LYS A 26 7.36 1.20 4.78
N HIS A 27 8.21 0.67 3.88
CA HIS A 27 9.22 1.48 3.19
C HIS A 27 8.54 2.59 2.38
N ALA A 28 7.56 2.25 1.55
CA ALA A 28 6.74 3.20 0.79
C ALA A 28 5.78 4.07 1.64
N LYS A 29 6.02 4.19 2.95
CA LYS A 29 5.23 4.98 3.92
C LYS A 29 3.74 4.64 3.97
N VAL A 30 3.36 3.47 3.49
CA VAL A 30 2.02 2.89 3.66
C VAL A 30 2.03 2.07 4.94
N GLU A 31 1.70 2.73 6.05
CA GLU A 31 1.69 2.08 7.35
C GLU A 31 0.42 1.26 7.58
N LEU A 32 0.58 -0.05 7.53
CA LEU A 32 -0.42 -0.99 8.05
C LEU A 32 -0.08 -1.37 9.48
N VAL A 33 -1.10 -1.36 10.34
CA VAL A 33 -0.99 -1.85 11.72
C VAL A 33 -0.64 -3.34 11.69
N ALA A 34 0.43 -3.72 12.38
CA ALA A 34 0.79 -5.12 12.59
C ALA A 34 1.14 -5.33 14.06
N THR A 35 0.11 -5.51 14.89
CA THR A 35 0.23 -5.61 16.35
C THR A 35 1.13 -6.78 16.77
N CYS A 36 1.07 -7.88 16.02
CA CYS A 36 1.95 -9.04 16.21
C CYS A 36 3.35 -8.91 15.59
N GLN A 37 3.74 -7.71 15.11
CA GLN A 37 5.05 -7.46 14.49
C GLN A 37 5.40 -8.40 13.31
N GLY A 38 4.38 -8.86 12.58
CA GLY A 38 4.56 -9.72 11.43
C GLY A 38 4.62 -11.22 11.73
N GLN A 39 4.27 -11.65 12.94
CA GLN A 39 4.14 -13.08 13.29
C GLN A 39 2.91 -13.76 12.67
N GLY A 40 2.02 -13.01 12.02
CA GLY A 40 0.86 -13.56 11.32
C GLY A 40 -0.33 -13.92 12.22
N THR A 41 -0.34 -13.52 13.50
CA THR A 41 -1.35 -13.97 14.48
C THR A 41 -2.51 -12.99 14.75
N CYS A 42 -2.36 -11.70 14.40
CA CYS A 42 -3.33 -10.67 14.80
C CYS A 42 -4.35 -10.23 13.73
N GLY A 43 -4.08 -10.46 12.44
CA GLY A 43 -4.97 -10.04 11.34
C GLY A 43 -5.07 -8.53 11.08
N THR A 44 -4.33 -7.68 11.79
CA THR A 44 -4.43 -6.21 11.64
C THR A 44 -3.76 -5.69 10.36
N CYS A 45 -2.79 -6.43 9.81
CA CYS A 45 -2.10 -6.08 8.56
C CYS A 45 -2.77 -6.64 7.30
N ALA A 46 -4.03 -7.10 7.39
CA ALA A 46 -4.70 -7.68 6.24
C ALA A 46 -5.11 -6.60 5.25
N LEU A 47 -4.89 -6.85 3.96
CA LEU A 47 -5.45 -6.06 2.87
C LEU A 47 -6.35 -6.90 2.01
N ARG A 48 -7.36 -6.26 1.43
CA ARG A 48 -8.23 -6.90 0.46
C ARG A 48 -7.51 -6.96 -0.88
N VAL A 49 -7.45 -8.13 -1.50
CA VAL A 49 -7.02 -8.32 -2.88
C VAL A 49 -8.22 -8.07 -3.79
N PHE A 50 -8.10 -7.10 -4.68
CA PHE A 50 -9.11 -6.79 -5.68
C PHE A 50 -8.85 -7.56 -6.98
N GLU A 51 -7.58 -7.59 -7.42
CA GLU A 51 -7.13 -8.30 -8.63
C GLU A 51 -5.72 -8.89 -8.42
N GLY A 52 -5.34 -9.88 -9.23
CA GLY A 52 -3.98 -10.44 -9.26
C GLY A 52 -3.62 -11.35 -8.09
N ALA A 53 -4.59 -12.04 -7.47
CA ALA A 53 -4.32 -12.94 -6.34
C ALA A 53 -3.33 -14.08 -6.67
N ASN A 54 -3.31 -14.52 -7.93
CA ASN A 54 -2.38 -15.51 -8.47
C ASN A 54 -0.93 -15.02 -8.55
N CYS A 55 -0.69 -13.70 -8.56
CA CYS A 55 0.64 -13.11 -8.57
C CYS A 55 1.28 -13.04 -7.16
N LEU A 56 0.60 -13.57 -6.14
CA LEU A 56 1.09 -13.61 -4.76
C LEU A 56 1.64 -14.97 -4.37
N SER A 57 2.51 -14.98 -3.37
CA SER A 57 2.98 -16.23 -2.76
C SER A 57 1.82 -17.05 -2.20
N PRO A 58 1.90 -18.39 -2.23
CA PRO A 58 0.88 -19.26 -1.63
C PRO A 58 0.56 -18.88 -0.19
N MET A 59 -0.71 -19.04 0.21
CA MET A 59 -1.17 -18.73 1.55
C MET A 59 -0.78 -19.85 2.53
N GLN A 60 -0.03 -19.51 3.57
CA GLN A 60 0.43 -20.48 4.57
C GLN A 60 -0.67 -20.81 5.59
N THR A 61 -0.56 -21.95 6.28
CA THR A 61 -1.57 -22.44 7.23
C THR A 61 -1.89 -21.42 8.33
N LEU A 62 -0.88 -20.76 8.90
CA LEU A 62 -1.08 -19.74 9.94
C LEU A 62 -1.86 -18.54 9.40
N GLU A 63 -1.52 -18.08 8.20
CA GLU A 63 -2.24 -16.99 7.52
C GLU A 63 -3.72 -17.36 7.31
N GLN A 64 -4.01 -18.58 6.85
CA GLN A 64 -5.38 -19.07 6.69
C GLN A 64 -6.17 -19.07 8.00
N ILE A 65 -5.58 -19.59 9.07
CA ILE A 65 -6.22 -19.66 10.39
C ILE A 65 -6.55 -18.26 10.91
N THR A 66 -5.57 -17.35 10.88
CA THR A 66 -5.78 -15.99 11.38
C THR A 66 -6.81 -15.22 10.55
N LEU A 67 -6.81 -15.35 9.23
CA LEU A 67 -7.82 -14.71 8.40
C LEU A 67 -9.22 -15.30 8.61
N LYS A 68 -9.37 -16.62 8.75
CA LYS A 68 -10.65 -17.26 9.11
C LYS A 68 -11.24 -16.71 10.41
N ASN A 69 -10.39 -16.38 11.37
CA ASN A 69 -10.83 -15.84 12.67
C ASN A 69 -11.12 -14.33 12.64
N THR A 70 -10.59 -13.60 11.66
CA THR A 70 -10.59 -12.12 11.65
C THR A 70 -11.31 -11.48 10.47
N ARG A 71 -11.70 -12.26 9.46
CA ARG A 71 -12.37 -11.80 8.24
C ARG A 71 -13.53 -12.73 7.88
N ARG A 72 -14.54 -12.18 7.20
CA ARG A 72 -15.73 -12.93 6.77
C ARG A 72 -15.49 -13.79 5.54
N ASP A 73 -14.65 -13.31 4.63
CA ASP A 73 -14.31 -14.01 3.38
C ASP A 73 -12.79 -14.10 3.25
N LEU A 74 -12.27 -15.32 3.32
CA LEU A 74 -10.83 -15.58 3.21
C LEU A 74 -10.29 -15.32 1.81
N SER A 75 -11.10 -15.53 0.78
CA SER A 75 -10.67 -15.47 -0.63
C SER A 75 -10.26 -14.06 -1.05
N LEU A 76 -10.81 -13.06 -0.37
CA LEU A 76 -10.59 -11.65 -0.67
C LEU A 76 -9.42 -11.03 0.09
N TYR A 77 -8.80 -11.70 1.06
CA TYR A 77 -7.83 -11.06 1.95
C TYR A 77 -6.50 -11.79 2.02
N ARG A 78 -5.44 -11.02 2.21
CA ARG A 78 -4.09 -11.52 2.50
C ARG A 78 -3.51 -10.79 3.70
N LEU A 79 -2.77 -11.50 4.55
CA LEU A 79 -1.94 -10.85 5.56
C LEU A 79 -0.69 -10.34 4.87
N THR A 80 -0.55 -9.02 4.73
CA THR A 80 0.60 -8.43 4.04
C THR A 80 1.94 -8.80 4.69
N CYS A 81 1.97 -9.14 5.98
CA CYS A 81 3.18 -9.62 6.65
C CYS A 81 3.56 -11.06 6.30
N GLN A 82 2.64 -11.83 5.71
CA GLN A 82 2.85 -13.21 5.26
C GLN A 82 2.83 -13.34 3.72
N ALA A 83 2.25 -12.39 2.99
CA ALA A 83 2.28 -12.42 1.53
C ALA A 83 3.59 -11.82 0.98
N SER A 84 4.14 -12.41 -0.08
CA SER A 84 5.10 -11.77 -0.99
C SER A 84 4.45 -11.60 -2.36
N VAL A 85 4.84 -10.56 -3.09
CA VAL A 85 4.36 -10.31 -4.46
C VAL A 85 5.40 -10.88 -5.42
N LEU A 86 4.99 -11.83 -6.25
CA LEU A 86 5.89 -12.56 -7.15
C LEU A 86 5.96 -11.91 -8.53
N GLU A 87 4.84 -11.37 -8.99
CA GLU A 87 4.67 -10.80 -10.34
C GLU A 87 3.90 -9.47 -10.30
N ASP A 88 3.97 -8.70 -11.39
CA ASP A 88 3.18 -7.48 -11.59
C ASP A 88 1.67 -7.78 -11.65
N GLY A 89 0.85 -6.79 -11.31
CA GLY A 89 -0.60 -6.83 -11.58
C GLY A 89 -1.50 -7.08 -10.37
N VAL A 90 -0.94 -7.06 -9.15
CA VAL A 90 -1.77 -7.12 -7.94
C VAL A 90 -2.39 -5.76 -7.64
N VAL A 91 -3.70 -5.74 -7.45
CA VAL A 91 -4.44 -4.57 -6.98
C VAL A 91 -4.95 -4.85 -5.58
N PHE A 92 -4.49 -4.07 -4.60
CA PHE A 92 -5.01 -4.12 -3.24
C PHE A 92 -5.99 -2.98 -2.99
N TYR A 93 -7.04 -3.28 -2.24
CA TYR A 93 -8.00 -2.30 -1.77
C TYR A 93 -7.77 -2.02 -0.28
N LEU A 94 -7.60 -0.74 0.03
CA LEU A 94 -7.39 -0.23 1.35
C LEU A 94 -8.74 0.06 2.03
N ASP A 95 -9.14 -0.80 2.96
CA ASP A 95 -10.47 -0.77 3.59
C ASP A 95 -10.47 -0.23 5.02
N ASN A 96 -9.29 -0.08 5.65
CA ASN A 96 -9.18 0.30 7.05
C ASN A 96 -9.40 1.82 7.26
N LYS A 97 -9.71 2.24 8.50
CA LYS A 97 -10.02 3.65 8.82
C LYS A 97 -8.84 4.61 8.57
N ALA A 98 -7.61 4.18 8.80
CA ALA A 98 -6.42 5.00 8.59
C ALA A 98 -6.19 5.23 7.09
N ASP A 99 -6.37 4.18 6.28
CA ASP A 99 -6.21 4.25 4.85
C ASP A 99 -7.28 5.15 4.19
N LYS A 100 -8.50 5.16 4.71
CA LYS A 100 -9.55 6.09 4.26
C LYS A 100 -9.18 7.55 4.47
N LYS A 101 -8.50 7.87 5.58
CA LYS A 101 -8.03 9.23 5.85
C LYS A 101 -6.92 9.63 4.87
N LEU A 102 -6.00 8.71 4.58
CA LEU A 102 -4.96 8.92 3.59
C LEU A 102 -5.59 9.14 2.20
N ALA A 103 -6.56 8.30 1.80
CA ALA A 103 -7.25 8.46 0.52
C ALA A 103 -8.01 9.77 0.39
N GLN A 104 -8.67 10.22 1.45
CA GLN A 104 -9.30 11.54 1.47
C GLN A 104 -8.30 12.68 1.32
N ILE A 105 -7.09 12.54 1.87
CA ILE A 105 -6.03 13.54 1.71
C ILE A 105 -5.53 13.53 0.26
N PHE A 106 -5.26 12.35 -0.31
CA PHE A 106 -4.82 12.23 -1.71
C PHE A 106 -5.83 12.83 -2.68
N GLU A 107 -7.12 12.50 -2.56
CA GLU A 107 -8.18 13.08 -3.39
C GLU A 107 -8.32 14.59 -3.20
N ARG A 108 -8.05 15.11 -2.00
CA ARG A 108 -8.05 16.56 -1.76
C ARG A 108 -6.84 17.26 -2.36
N LEU A 109 -5.71 16.58 -2.55
CA LEU A 109 -4.50 17.19 -3.10
C LEU A 109 -4.44 17.05 -4.62
N LYS A 110 -4.91 15.92 -5.16
CA LYS A 110 -4.91 15.61 -6.59
C LYS A 110 -5.69 16.69 -7.36
N ASN A 111 -5.13 17.10 -8.49
CA ASN A 111 -5.71 18.12 -9.38
C ASN A 111 -5.89 19.50 -8.74
N ARG A 112 -5.15 19.82 -7.67
CA ARG A 112 -5.10 21.16 -7.09
C ARG A 112 -3.80 21.87 -7.45
N ILE A 113 -3.82 23.20 -7.40
CA ILE A 113 -2.62 24.02 -7.53
C ILE A 113 -1.86 23.97 -6.20
N ALA A 114 -0.55 23.73 -6.28
CA ALA A 114 0.34 23.73 -5.13
C ALA A 114 0.43 25.14 -4.52
N PRO A 115 0.03 25.33 -3.24
CA PRO A 115 0.03 26.65 -2.61
C PRO A 115 1.43 27.11 -2.18
N ARG A 116 2.43 26.23 -2.30
CA ARG A 116 3.84 26.46 -2.02
C ARG A 116 4.65 25.35 -2.69
N ASN A 117 5.97 25.51 -2.73
CA ASN A 117 6.86 24.43 -3.13
C ASN A 117 6.63 23.17 -2.28
N ILE A 118 6.37 22.05 -2.94
CA ILE A 118 6.21 20.74 -2.34
C ILE A 118 7.52 19.98 -2.54
N TYR A 119 8.16 19.61 -1.44
CA TYR A 119 9.39 18.82 -1.45
C TYR A 119 9.09 17.38 -1.02
N HIS A 120 9.86 16.45 -1.55
CA HIS A 120 9.85 15.07 -1.10
C HIS A 120 10.32 15.00 0.37
N PRO A 121 9.59 14.33 1.28
CA PRO A 121 9.89 14.37 2.72
C PRO A 121 11.22 13.72 3.12
N ILE A 122 11.76 12.83 2.28
CA ILE A 122 13.02 12.09 2.53
C ILE A 122 14.18 12.67 1.71
N THR A 123 14.07 12.66 0.38
CA THR A 123 15.13 13.16 -0.52
C THR A 123 15.26 14.69 -0.55
N ASN A 124 14.27 15.43 -0.05
CA ASN A 124 14.19 16.89 -0.14
C ASN A 124 14.18 17.45 -1.59
N GLU A 125 13.89 16.59 -2.57
CA GLU A 125 13.73 16.98 -3.96
C GLU A 125 12.48 17.86 -4.15
N LEU A 126 12.55 18.90 -4.98
CA LEU A 126 11.38 19.69 -5.35
C LEU A 126 10.47 18.85 -6.27
N LEU A 127 9.29 18.47 -5.78
CA LEU A 127 8.31 17.69 -6.52
C LEU A 127 7.32 18.57 -7.27
N VAL A 128 6.90 19.68 -6.66
CA VAL A 128 5.98 20.65 -7.28
C VAL A 128 6.43 22.05 -6.92
N GLN A 129 6.64 22.89 -7.93
CA GLN A 129 6.81 24.32 -7.71
C GLN A 129 5.46 24.96 -7.36
N GLU A 130 5.49 25.98 -6.49
CA GLU A 130 4.34 26.82 -6.21
C GLU A 130 3.64 27.28 -7.51
N GLY A 131 2.30 27.23 -7.53
CA GLY A 131 1.51 27.60 -8.69
C GLY A 131 1.31 26.47 -9.72
N ASN A 132 2.01 25.34 -9.60
CA ASN A 132 1.85 24.21 -10.51
C ASN A 132 0.80 23.19 -10.03
N LEU A 133 0.25 22.43 -10.98
CA LEU A 133 -0.74 21.39 -10.72
C LEU A 133 -0.10 20.20 -9.99
N ILE A 134 -0.73 19.76 -8.91
CA ILE A 134 -0.39 18.52 -8.21
C ILE A 134 -1.01 17.35 -8.99
N THR A 135 -0.16 16.65 -9.73
CA THR A 135 -0.57 15.47 -10.52
C THR A 135 -0.53 14.20 -9.67
N GLN A 136 -1.15 13.13 -10.17
CA GLN A 136 -1.05 11.81 -9.56
C GLN A 136 0.39 11.31 -9.48
N GLU A 137 1.18 11.51 -10.54
CA GLU A 137 2.58 11.10 -10.61
C GLU A 137 3.42 11.74 -9.49
N ILE A 138 3.20 13.03 -9.22
CA ILE A 138 3.84 13.74 -8.11
C ILE A 138 3.47 13.11 -6.76
N LEU A 139 2.18 12.81 -6.57
CA LEU A 139 1.66 12.21 -5.34
C LEU A 139 2.21 10.79 -5.13
N GLU A 140 2.40 10.03 -6.21
CA GLU A 140 3.09 8.73 -6.18
C GLU A 140 4.56 8.90 -5.77
N ARG A 141 5.24 9.90 -6.33
CA ARG A 141 6.62 10.24 -5.96
C ARG A 141 6.76 10.66 -4.50
N LEU A 142 5.78 11.32 -3.90
CA LEU A 142 5.78 11.64 -2.46
C LEU A 142 5.82 10.41 -1.54
N LEU A 143 5.34 9.26 -2.03
CA LEU A 143 5.33 8.01 -1.28
C LEU A 143 6.46 7.05 -1.67
N SER A 144 7.17 7.30 -2.77
CA SER A 144 8.25 6.42 -3.22
C SER A 144 9.58 6.83 -2.60
N ASP A 145 10.28 5.87 -1.98
CA ASP A 145 11.61 6.09 -1.39
C ASP A 145 12.74 6.24 -2.45
N SER A 146 12.40 6.30 -3.75
CA SER A 146 13.34 6.30 -4.89
C SER A 146 12.79 7.07 -6.07
#